data_AF-A0A7C1GZJ3-F1
#
_entry.id   AF-A0A7C1GZJ3-F1
#
_cell.length_a   1.000
_cell.length_b   1.000
_cell.length_c   1.000
_cell.angle_alpha   90.00
_cell.angle_beta   90.00
_cell.angle_gamma   90.00
#
_symmetry.space_group_name_H-M   'P 1'
#
loop_
_entity.id
_entity.type
_entity.pdbx_description
1 polymer ?
#
loop_
_entity_poly.entity_id
_entity_poly.type
_entity_poly.pdbx_seq_one_letter_code
_entity_poly.pdbx_strand_id
1 'polypeptide(L)'
;MNEKFFERRGAAIVATLLFLIYTLGISNLSTIDGWGYAADIVNGNSLLRPHHLLYSITGFYWAKLIHIVLPNAETIYLLKLLNALCASITAFIFFRLLQLIGLDAIRTTAFTIVSGLNWGFLRFTIDNETNIIPIMLSVGATYFYLKAENTPKSTYMFFRDFWRLQHAFTIR
;
A
#
# COMPACT_ATOMS: atom_id res chain seq x y z
N MET A 1 -0.73 -4.99 -30.13
CA MET A 1 -0.11 -4.51 -28.87
C MET A 1 0.95 -5.53 -28.47
N ASN A 2 2.20 -5.13 -28.20
CA ASN A 2 3.30 -6.09 -27.97
C ASN A 2 3.16 -6.71 -26.57
N GLU A 3 2.69 -7.95 -26.47
CA GLU A 3 2.39 -8.62 -25.19
C GLU A 3 3.59 -8.61 -24.23
N LYS A 4 4.80 -8.82 -24.76
CA LYS A 4 6.05 -8.78 -23.99
C LYS A 4 6.34 -7.41 -23.37
N PHE A 5 5.88 -6.32 -23.99
CA PHE A 5 6.02 -4.98 -23.41
C PHE A 5 5.12 -4.85 -22.18
N PHE A 6 3.86 -5.27 -22.31
CA PHE A 6 2.88 -5.14 -21.24
C PHE A 6 3.17 -6.09 -20.06
N GLU A 7 3.73 -7.27 -20.32
CA GLU A 7 4.23 -8.15 -19.26
C GLU A 7 5.31 -7.50 -18.38
N ARG A 8 6.17 -6.68 -18.99
CA ARG A 8 7.30 -6.02 -18.32
C ARG A 8 6.91 -4.71 -17.65
N ARG A 9 6.02 -3.93 -18.26
CA ARG A 9 5.70 -2.55 -17.85
C ARG A 9 4.28 -2.36 -17.34
N GLY A 10 3.38 -3.33 -17.53
CA GLY A 10 1.95 -3.24 -17.20
C GLY A 10 1.70 -2.85 -15.74
N ALA A 11 2.41 -3.49 -14.80
CA ALA A 11 2.31 -3.17 -13.38
C ALA A 11 2.61 -1.69 -13.09
N ALA A 12 3.69 -1.16 -13.68
CA ALA A 12 4.08 0.24 -13.49
C ALA A 12 3.09 1.20 -14.15
N ILE A 13 2.59 0.87 -15.35
CA ILE A 13 1.59 1.68 -16.06
C ILE A 13 0.30 1.76 -15.25
N VAL A 14 -0.24 0.62 -14.81
CA VAL A 14 -1.50 0.57 -14.05
C VAL A 14 -1.34 1.26 -12.70
N ALA A 15 -0.25 1.01 -11.97
CA ALA A 15 0.01 1.67 -10.69
C ALA A 15 0.14 3.19 -10.84
N THR A 16 0.83 3.65 -11.89
CA THR A 16 0.95 5.10 -12.18
C THR A 16 -0.40 5.71 -12.53
N LEU A 17 -1.19 5.04 -13.37
CA LEU A 17 -2.54 5.51 -13.71
C LEU A 17 -3.41 5.64 -12.46
N LEU A 18 -3.41 4.62 -11.59
CA LEU A 18 -4.15 4.65 -10.33
C LEU A 18 -3.63 5.73 -9.38
N PHE A 19 -2.30 5.95 -9.32
CA PHE A 19 -1.72 7.04 -8.54
C PHE A 19 -2.26 8.41 -8.98
N LEU A 20 -2.32 8.65 -10.28
CA LEU A 20 -2.87 9.88 -10.83
C LEU A 20 -4.37 10.01 -10.49
N ILE A 21 -5.14 8.94 -10.60
CA ILE A 21 -6.56 8.95 -10.22
C ILE A 21 -6.75 9.24 -8.74
N TYR A 22 -5.97 8.60 -7.86
CA TYR A 22 -6.07 8.78 -6.41
C TYR A 22 -5.67 10.19 -5.99
N THR A 23 -4.59 10.74 -6.55
CA THR A 23 -4.15 12.10 -6.25
C THR A 23 -5.15 13.15 -6.71
N LEU A 24 -5.77 12.97 -7.88
CA LEU A 24 -6.87 13.81 -8.35
C LEU A 24 -8.14 13.63 -7.50
N GLY A 25 -8.34 12.45 -6.94
CA GLY A 25 -9.49 12.10 -6.11
C GLY A 25 -9.36 12.43 -4.62
N ILE A 26 -8.23 13.01 -4.17
CA ILE A 26 -8.01 13.38 -2.77
C ILE A 26 -9.18 14.23 -2.26
N SER A 27 -9.85 13.74 -1.22
CA SER A 27 -11.01 14.43 -0.67
C SER A 27 -10.61 15.72 0.04
N ASN A 28 -11.33 16.81 -0.20
CA ASN A 28 -11.22 18.02 0.61
C ASN A 28 -12.00 17.93 1.93
N LEU A 29 -12.85 16.91 2.07
CA LEU A 29 -13.65 16.64 3.26
C LEU A 29 -13.12 15.38 3.92
N SER A 30 -12.43 15.54 5.05
CA SER A 30 -11.98 14.42 5.87
C SER A 30 -12.96 14.09 6.97
N THR A 31 -13.00 12.82 7.33
CA THR A 31 -13.65 12.35 8.55
C THR A 31 -13.05 12.99 9.81
N ILE A 32 -13.81 12.95 10.90
CA ILE A 32 -13.33 13.39 12.21
C ILE A 32 -12.09 12.61 12.65
N ASP A 33 -12.07 11.31 12.35
CA ASP A 33 -10.93 10.43 12.62
C ASP A 33 -9.71 10.84 11.82
N GLY A 34 -9.87 11.13 10.52
CA GLY A 34 -8.81 11.64 9.67
C GLY A 34 -8.21 12.96 10.17
N TRP A 35 -9.03 13.89 10.65
CA TRP A 35 -8.52 15.11 11.31
C TRP A 35 -7.79 14.80 12.62
N GLY A 36 -8.32 13.85 13.42
CA GLY A 36 -7.70 13.39 14.65
C GLY A 36 -6.30 12.82 14.44
N TYR A 37 -6.13 11.95 13.44
CA TYR A 37 -4.82 11.36 13.13
C TYR A 37 -3.83 12.43 12.66
N ALA A 38 -4.28 13.37 11.83
CA ALA A 38 -3.43 14.47 11.38
C ALA A 38 -2.98 15.35 12.57
N ALA A 39 -3.89 15.69 13.48
CA ALA A 39 -3.57 16.48 14.67
C ALA A 39 -2.59 15.77 15.60
N ASP A 40 -2.76 14.48 15.85
CA ASP A 40 -1.82 13.67 16.63
C ASP A 40 -0.42 13.69 15.98
N ILE A 41 -0.34 13.54 14.66
CA ILE A 41 0.92 13.56 13.91
C ILE A 41 1.58 14.95 13.93
N VAL A 42 0.83 16.03 13.71
CA VAL A 42 1.38 17.40 13.75
C VAL A 42 2.01 17.71 15.10
N ASN A 43 1.34 17.31 16.18
CA ASN A 43 1.81 17.59 17.53
C ASN A 43 2.83 16.57 18.05
N GLY A 44 3.11 15.50 17.29
CA GLY A 44 3.95 14.38 17.75
C GLY A 44 3.35 13.63 18.95
N ASN A 45 2.04 13.76 19.17
CA ASN A 45 1.33 13.17 20.30
C ASN A 45 0.75 11.82 19.91
N SER A 46 0.56 10.93 20.89
CA SER A 46 -0.19 9.67 20.70
C SER A 46 0.29 8.77 19.54
N LEU A 47 1.52 8.93 19.04
CA LEU A 47 2.01 8.22 17.85
C LEU A 47 2.05 6.69 18.02
N LEU A 48 2.06 6.21 19.26
CA LEU A 48 2.13 4.79 19.60
C LEU A 48 0.77 4.16 19.93
N ARG A 49 -0.35 4.79 19.55
CA ARG A 49 -1.67 4.19 19.80
C ARG A 49 -1.84 2.88 19.01
N PRO A 50 -2.25 1.76 19.65
CA PRO A 50 -2.26 0.44 19.02
C PRO A 50 -2.99 0.37 17.67
N HIS A 51 -4.15 1.02 17.54
CA HIS A 51 -4.97 0.99 16.33
C HIS A 51 -4.34 1.66 15.10
N HIS A 52 -3.37 2.59 15.27
CA HIS A 52 -2.77 3.39 14.19
C HIS A 52 -1.25 3.48 14.30
N LEU A 53 -0.63 2.56 15.03
CA LEU A 53 0.80 2.59 15.37
C LEU A 53 1.67 2.75 14.12
N LEU A 54 1.49 1.84 13.16
CA LEU A 54 2.27 1.84 11.93
C LEU A 54 1.99 3.09 11.09
N TYR A 55 0.73 3.52 11.05
CA TYR A 55 0.31 4.68 10.29
C TYR A 55 0.88 5.99 10.85
N SER A 56 0.76 6.19 12.16
CA SER A 56 1.13 7.43 12.83
C SER A 56 2.65 7.67 12.81
N ILE A 57 3.44 6.62 13.06
CA ILE A 57 4.91 6.71 12.96
C ILE A 57 5.33 7.01 11.53
N THR A 58 4.78 6.27 10.55
CA THR A 58 5.15 6.46 9.14
C THR A 58 4.73 7.85 8.66
N GLY A 59 3.52 8.27 8.98
CA GLY A 59 2.99 9.59 8.65
C GLY A 59 3.78 10.73 9.28
N PHE A 60 4.26 10.58 10.51
CA PHE A 60 5.10 11.57 11.19
C PHE A 60 6.42 11.81 10.47
N TYR A 61 7.15 10.75 10.14
CA TYR A 61 8.41 10.89 9.40
C TYR A 61 8.17 11.36 7.97
N TRP A 62 7.12 10.88 7.32
CA TRP A 62 6.72 11.35 6.00
C TRP A 62 6.45 12.86 5.96
N ALA A 63 5.63 13.37 6.87
CA ALA A 63 5.34 14.80 6.95
C ALA A 63 6.60 15.61 7.22
N LYS A 64 7.41 15.20 8.21
CA LYS A 64 8.70 15.86 8.51
C LYS A 64 9.63 15.93 7.31
N LEU A 65 9.78 14.83 6.56
CA LEU A 65 10.64 14.80 5.38
C LEU A 65 10.16 15.78 4.30
N ILE A 66 8.86 15.84 4.05
CA ILE A 66 8.31 16.78 3.05
C ILE A 66 8.40 18.22 3.52
N HIS A 67 8.18 18.49 4.81
CA HIS A 67 8.31 19.83 5.38
C HIS A 67 9.72 20.42 5.28
N ILE A 68 10.77 19.60 5.08
CA ILE A 68 12.11 20.11 4.77
C ILE A 68 12.11 20.90 3.44
N VAL A 69 11.32 20.46 2.46
CA VAL A 69 11.28 21.06 1.10
C VAL A 69 10.06 21.96 0.92
N LEU A 70 8.93 21.61 1.55
CA LEU A 70 7.65 22.33 1.50
C LEU A 70 7.15 22.63 2.93
N PRO A 71 7.73 23.63 3.63
CA PRO A 71 7.42 23.87 5.04
C PRO A 71 5.96 24.21 5.34
N ASN A 72 5.25 24.78 4.36
CA ASN A 72 3.86 25.21 4.50
C ASN A 72 2.85 24.16 4.04
N ALA A 73 3.29 22.96 3.65
CA ALA A 73 2.39 21.91 3.20
C ALA A 73 1.53 21.39 4.37
N GLU A 74 0.22 21.36 4.17
CA GLU A 74 -0.70 20.88 5.19
C GLU A 74 -0.55 19.36 5.43
N THR A 75 -0.28 18.99 6.68
CA THR A 75 -0.01 17.59 7.06
C THR A 75 -1.13 16.64 6.66
N ILE A 76 -2.40 17.04 6.75
CA ILE A 76 -3.52 16.18 6.36
C ILE A 76 -3.46 15.78 4.88
N TYR A 77 -3.08 16.71 4.00
CA TYR A 77 -2.92 16.42 2.58
C TYR A 77 -1.68 15.56 2.31
N LEU A 78 -0.60 15.77 3.07
CA LEU A 78 0.58 14.90 2.99
C LEU A 78 0.23 13.46 3.37
N LEU A 79 -0.60 13.25 4.39
CA LEU A 79 -1.02 11.92 4.81
C LEU A 79 -1.94 11.25 3.79
N LYS A 80 -2.88 12.00 3.18
CA LYS A 80 -3.67 11.48 2.05
C LYS A 80 -2.80 11.12 0.84
N LEU A 81 -1.77 11.91 0.57
CA LEU A 81 -0.78 11.60 -0.47
C LEU A 81 0.00 10.32 -0.14
N LEU A 82 0.35 10.10 1.13
CA LEU A 82 0.96 8.85 1.59
C LEU A 82 0.02 7.66 1.33
N ASN A 83 -1.27 7.79 1.63
CA ASN A 83 -2.27 6.78 1.31
C ASN A 83 -2.36 6.51 -0.20
N ALA A 84 -2.46 7.55 -1.03
CA ALA A 84 -2.45 7.40 -2.49
C ALA A 84 -1.20 6.68 -2.99
N LEU A 85 -0.02 7.03 -2.47
CA LEU A 85 1.24 6.38 -2.82
C LEU A 85 1.24 4.90 -2.42
N CYS A 86 0.88 4.59 -1.18
CA CYS A 86 0.83 3.21 -0.68
C CYS A 86 -0.22 2.37 -1.41
N ALA A 87 -1.37 2.95 -1.77
CA ALA A 87 -2.40 2.29 -2.57
C ALA A 87 -1.90 1.96 -3.99
N SER A 88 -1.14 2.87 -4.63
CA SER A 88 -0.53 2.62 -5.93
C SER A 88 0.58 1.55 -5.87
N ILE A 89 1.38 1.55 -4.81
CA ILE A 89 2.35 0.47 -4.55
C ILE A 89 1.60 -0.85 -4.35
N THR A 90 0.48 -0.84 -3.62
CA THR A 90 -0.38 -2.03 -3.45
C THR A 90 -0.88 -2.54 -4.79
N ALA A 91 -1.36 -1.66 -5.68
CA ALA A 91 -1.81 -2.03 -7.01
C ALA A 91 -0.67 -2.61 -7.87
N PHE A 92 0.54 -2.04 -7.78
CA PHE A 92 1.72 -2.59 -8.45
C PHE A 92 1.99 -4.03 -7.99
N ILE A 93 2.05 -4.25 -6.68
CA ILE A 93 2.32 -5.58 -6.10
C ILE A 93 1.20 -6.55 -6.46
N PHE A 94 -0.06 -6.12 -6.37
CA PHE A 94 -1.23 -6.93 -6.70
C PHE A 94 -1.21 -7.36 -8.17
N PHE A 95 -0.86 -6.45 -9.10
CA PHE A 95 -0.67 -6.80 -10.50
C PHE A 95 0.41 -7.88 -10.68
N ARG A 96 1.56 -7.73 -10.00
CA ARG A 96 2.65 -8.73 -10.06
C ARG A 96 2.25 -10.06 -9.42
N LEU A 97 1.41 -10.03 -8.39
CA LEU A 97 0.84 -11.20 -7.76
C LEU A 97 -0.11 -11.94 -8.72
N LEU A 98 -0.99 -11.23 -9.41
CA LEU A 98 -1.88 -11.83 -10.42
C LEU A 98 -1.10 -12.46 -11.59
N GLN A 99 -0.03 -11.80 -12.05
CA GLN A 99 0.87 -12.39 -13.04
C GLN A 99 1.59 -13.64 -12.50
N LEU A 100 2.00 -13.63 -11.23
CA LEU A 100 2.70 -14.75 -10.59
C LEU A 100 1.82 -16.00 -10.52
N ILE A 101 0.51 -15.86 -10.34
CA ILE A 101 -0.44 -16.97 -10.34
C ILE A 101 -0.92 -17.36 -11.76
N GLY A 102 -0.32 -16.79 -12.81
CA GLY A 102 -0.51 -17.21 -14.20
C GLY A 102 -1.69 -16.57 -14.94
N LEU A 103 -2.22 -15.42 -14.47
CA LEU A 103 -3.22 -14.69 -15.24
C LEU A 103 -2.61 -14.00 -16.46
N ASP A 104 -3.37 -13.94 -17.55
CA ASP A 104 -2.99 -13.17 -18.73
C ASP A 104 -3.02 -11.65 -18.46
N ALA A 105 -2.40 -10.90 -19.37
CA ALA A 105 -2.26 -9.45 -19.26
C ALA A 105 -3.59 -8.70 -19.12
N ILE A 106 -4.63 -9.12 -19.83
CA ILE A 106 -5.93 -8.43 -19.85
C ILE A 106 -6.63 -8.67 -18.52
N ARG A 107 -6.73 -9.92 -18.06
CA ARG A 107 -7.34 -10.26 -16.77
C ARG A 107 -6.61 -9.61 -15.60
N THR A 108 -5.28 -9.65 -15.61
CA THR A 108 -4.45 -9.00 -14.59
C THR A 108 -4.75 -7.49 -14.51
N THR A 109 -4.85 -6.82 -15.66
CA THR A 109 -5.17 -5.39 -15.74
C THR A 109 -6.57 -5.10 -15.22
N ALA A 110 -7.56 -5.84 -15.73
CA ALA A 110 -8.96 -5.65 -15.37
C ALA A 110 -9.17 -5.83 -13.87
N PHE A 111 -8.66 -6.91 -13.28
CA PHE A 111 -8.78 -7.13 -11.83
C PHE A 111 -8.03 -6.10 -11.02
N THR A 112 -6.82 -5.68 -11.44
CA THR A 112 -6.09 -4.63 -10.71
C THR A 112 -6.85 -3.30 -10.73
N ILE A 113 -7.42 -2.90 -11.88
CA ILE A 113 -8.20 -1.67 -12.00
C ILE A 113 -9.51 -1.76 -11.20
N VAL A 114 -10.26 -2.86 -11.33
CA VAL A 114 -11.52 -3.05 -10.59
C VAL A 114 -11.27 -3.07 -9.08
N SER A 115 -10.24 -3.77 -8.62
CA SER A 115 -9.86 -3.75 -7.20
C SER A 115 -9.37 -2.37 -6.77
N GLY A 116 -8.61 -1.65 -7.59
CA GLY A 116 -8.12 -0.32 -7.26
C GLY A 116 -9.19 0.78 -7.27
N LEU A 117 -10.27 0.61 -8.04
CA LEU A 117 -11.36 1.58 -8.19
C LEU A 117 -12.65 1.15 -7.50
N ASN A 118 -12.63 0.09 -6.70
CA ASN A 118 -13.80 -0.25 -5.89
C ASN A 118 -13.96 0.80 -4.76
N TRP A 119 -15.21 1.11 -4.42
CA TRP A 119 -15.53 2.16 -3.44
C TRP A 119 -14.86 1.94 -2.07
N GLY A 120 -14.80 0.71 -1.59
CA GLY A 120 -14.19 0.39 -0.30
C GLY A 120 -12.72 0.74 -0.27
N PHE A 121 -11.97 0.39 -1.32
CA PHE A 121 -10.55 0.70 -1.42
C PHE A 121 -10.30 2.19 -1.69
N LEU A 122 -11.10 2.81 -2.57
CA LEU A 122 -11.03 4.23 -2.88
C LEU A 122 -11.20 5.10 -1.63
N ARG A 123 -12.20 4.79 -0.79
CA ARG A 123 -12.47 5.54 0.45
C ARG A 123 -11.23 5.66 1.33
N PHE A 124 -10.54 4.54 1.59
CA PHE A 124 -9.34 4.53 2.42
C PHE A 124 -8.12 5.17 1.72
N THR A 125 -8.14 5.24 0.40
CA THR A 125 -7.03 5.76 -0.41
C THR A 125 -7.04 7.29 -0.50
N ILE A 126 -8.23 7.89 -0.66
CA ILE A 126 -8.37 9.33 -0.93
C ILE A 126 -8.64 10.17 0.32
N ASP A 127 -8.89 9.54 1.47
CA ASP A 127 -9.02 10.18 2.77
C ASP A 127 -7.90 9.73 3.72
N ASN A 128 -7.74 10.43 4.83
CA ASN A 128 -6.72 10.16 5.84
C ASN A 128 -7.13 8.98 6.74
N GLU A 129 -7.07 7.77 6.18
CA GLU A 129 -7.41 6.53 6.86
C GLU A 129 -6.17 5.64 7.05
N THR A 130 -6.18 4.81 8.09
CA THR A 130 -4.95 4.13 8.52
C THR A 130 -4.72 2.75 7.89
N ASN A 131 -5.68 2.28 7.09
CA ASN A 131 -5.74 0.90 6.62
C ASN A 131 -4.85 0.60 5.42
N ILE A 132 -4.49 1.61 4.61
CA ILE A 132 -3.78 1.37 3.34
C ILE A 132 -2.39 0.77 3.54
N ILE A 133 -1.64 1.22 4.55
CA ILE A 133 -0.30 0.68 4.83
C ILE A 133 -0.38 -0.81 5.25
N PRO A 134 -1.24 -1.22 6.20
CA PRO A 134 -1.47 -2.64 6.49
C PRO A 134 -1.86 -3.47 5.25
N ILE A 135 -2.73 -2.95 4.38
CA ILE A 135 -3.14 -3.64 3.16
C ILE A 135 -1.94 -3.82 2.21
N MET A 136 -1.15 -2.76 2.00
CA MET A 136 0.06 -2.81 1.19
C MET A 136 1.03 -3.89 1.68
N LEU A 137 1.27 -3.94 2.99
CA LEU A 137 2.14 -4.95 3.59
C LEU A 137 1.57 -6.36 3.47
N SER A 138 0.25 -6.53 3.61
CA SER A 138 -0.43 -7.83 3.51
C SER A 138 -0.35 -8.40 2.10
N VAL A 139 -0.59 -7.57 1.08
CA VAL A 139 -0.45 -7.96 -0.33
C VAL A 139 1.02 -8.20 -0.68
N GLY A 140 1.93 -7.36 -0.17
CA GLY A 140 3.38 -7.54 -0.30
C GLY A 140 3.86 -8.87 0.27
N ALA A 141 3.48 -9.19 1.49
CA ALA A 141 3.83 -10.45 2.16
C ALA A 141 3.31 -11.65 1.35
N THR A 142 2.07 -11.59 0.87
CA THR A 142 1.47 -12.63 0.03
C THR A 142 2.26 -12.84 -1.27
N TYR A 143 2.64 -11.74 -1.94
CA TYR A 143 3.47 -11.78 -3.15
C TYR A 143 4.84 -12.43 -2.89
N PHE A 144 5.55 -11.99 -1.85
CA PHE A 144 6.88 -12.54 -1.54
C PHE A 144 6.81 -14.00 -1.10
N TYR A 145 5.79 -14.38 -0.34
CA TYR A 145 5.56 -15.77 0.05
C TYR A 145 5.38 -16.67 -1.18
N LEU A 146 4.44 -16.34 -2.08
CA LEU A 146 4.21 -17.13 -3.28
C LEU A 146 5.39 -17.12 -4.24
N LYS A 147 6.12 -16.00 -4.31
CA LYS A 147 7.33 -15.92 -5.14
C LYS A 147 8.43 -16.83 -4.60
N ALA A 148 8.58 -16.92 -3.28
CA ALA A 148 9.54 -17.80 -2.64
C ALA A 148 9.21 -19.28 -2.86
N GLU A 149 7.93 -19.65 -2.81
CA GLU A 149 7.48 -21.03 -3.10
C GLU A 149 7.68 -21.42 -4.58
N ASN A 150 7.51 -20.49 -5.51
CA ASN A 150 7.70 -20.72 -6.95
C ASN A 150 9.14 -20.61 -7.45
N THR A 151 10.10 -20.19 -6.60
CA THR A 151 11.51 -20.08 -6.98
C THR A 151 12.29 -21.29 -6.43
N PRO A 152 13.07 -22.02 -7.26
CA PRO A 152 13.94 -23.08 -6.75
C PRO A 152 14.84 -22.57 -5.62
N LYS A 153 14.90 -23.30 -4.50
CA LYS A 153 15.50 -22.89 -3.22
C LYS A 153 16.93 -22.34 -3.40
N SER A 154 17.13 -21.04 -3.15
CA SER A 154 18.46 -20.55 -2.72
C SER A 154 18.47 -19.26 -1.90
N THR A 155 17.43 -18.40 -1.88
CA THR A 155 17.66 -17.03 -1.33
C THR A 155 16.59 -16.47 -0.38
N TYR A 156 15.44 -17.13 -0.18
CA TYR A 156 14.34 -16.57 0.64
C TYR A 156 14.08 -17.33 1.95
N MET A 157 15.12 -17.96 2.52
CA MET A 157 14.98 -18.73 3.77
C MET A 157 14.49 -17.88 4.95
N PHE A 158 14.87 -16.61 5.02
CA PHE A 158 14.56 -15.75 6.17
C PHE A 158 13.05 -15.50 6.40
N PHE A 159 12.29 -15.20 5.33
CA PHE A 159 10.83 -14.96 5.45
C PHE A 159 10.03 -16.24 5.68
N ARG A 160 10.51 -17.37 5.14
CA ARG A 160 9.85 -18.67 5.33
C ARG A 160 9.95 -19.14 6.78
N ASP A 161 11.09 -18.92 7.41
CA ASP A 161 11.35 -19.46 8.75
C ASP A 161 10.65 -18.64 9.85
N PHE A 162 10.47 -17.32 9.67
CA PHE A 162 9.64 -16.49 10.57
C PHE A 162 8.18 -16.97 10.63
N TRP A 163 7.59 -17.32 9.48
CA TRP A 163 6.19 -17.75 9.40
C TRP A 163 5.98 -19.20 9.90
N ARG A 164 6.97 -20.08 9.66
CA ARG A 164 6.95 -21.46 10.19
C ARG A 164 7.09 -21.52 11.70
N LEU A 165 7.85 -20.62 12.31
CA LEU A 165 8.00 -20.56 13.76
C LEU A 165 6.70 -20.18 14.47
N GLN A 166 5.82 -19.37 13.86
CA GLN A 166 4.51 -19.06 14.44
C GLN A 166 3.52 -20.22 14.39
N HIS A 167 3.67 -21.15 13.44
CA HIS A 167 2.79 -22.33 13.30
C HIS A 167 3.33 -23.58 14.01
N ALA A 168 4.59 -23.55 14.46
CA ALA A 168 5.20 -24.64 15.21
C ALA A 168 4.78 -24.68 16.70
N PHE A 169 4.12 -23.63 17.21
CA PHE A 169 3.67 -23.54 18.61
C PHE A 169 2.17 -23.81 18.83
N THR A 170 1.42 -24.19 17.79
CA THR A 170 -0.03 -24.47 17.87
C THR A 170 -0.38 -25.96 17.82
N ILE A 171 0.60 -26.86 17.94
CA ILE A 171 0.38 -28.29 18.15
C ILE A 171 1.25 -28.77 19.30
N ARG A 172 0.82 -28.46 20.53
CA ARG A 172 1.02 -29.29 21.72
C ARG A 172 -0.14 -29.08 22.68
#